data_AF-A0A1M5UU58-F1
#
_entry.id   AF-A0A1M5UU58-F1
#
_cell.length_a   1.000
_cell.length_b   1.000
_cell.length_c   1.000
_cell.angle_alpha   90.00
_cell.angle_beta   90.00
_cell.angle_gamma   90.00
#
_symmetry.space_group_name_H-M   'P 1'
#
loop_
_entity.id
_entity.type
_entity.pdbx_description
1 polymer ?
#
loop_
_entity_poly.entity_id
_entity_poly.type
_entity_poly.pdbx_seq_one_letter_code
_entity_poly.pdbx_strand_id
1 'polypeptide(L)' 'MMLARIEPGPAHSDLRTFECPKCEHIEKKLVEDPMTSAKPGWQNSGLRAPG' A
#
# COMPACT_ATOMS: atom_id res chain seq x y z
N MET A 1 -12.89 0.80 -7.05
CA MET A 1 -11.93 1.93 -7.17
C MET A 1 -10.63 1.38 -7.74
N MET A 2 -9.87 2.20 -8.46
CA MET A 2 -8.55 1.85 -9.01
C MET A 2 -7.47 2.73 -8.38
N LEU A 3 -6.27 2.19 -8.19
CA LEU A 3 -5.16 2.97 -7.65
C LEU A 3 -4.74 4.04 -8.67
N ALA A 4 -4.88 5.30 -8.30
CA ALA A 4 -4.57 6.45 -9.16
C ALA A 4 -3.21 7.06 -8.81
N ARG A 5 -2.84 7.07 -7.53
CA ARG A 5 -1.58 7.69 -7.06
C ARG A 5 -1.02 7.01 -5.82
N ILE A 6 0.31 6.99 -5.73
CA ILE A 6 1.07 6.66 -4.52
C ILE A 6 1.98 7.86 -4.20
N GLU A 7 1.90 8.38 -2.99
CA GLU A 7 2.74 9.46 -2.47
C GLU A 7 3.47 9.00 -1.20
N PRO A 8 4.70 9.46 -0.93
CA PRO A 8 5.38 9.16 0.32
C PRO A 8 4.58 9.72 1.51
N GLY A 9 4.28 8.86 2.46
CA GLY A 9 3.67 9.21 3.75
C GLY A 9 4.72 9.32 4.87
N PRO A 10 4.30 9.73 6.07
CA PRO A 10 5.16 9.76 7.25
C PRO A 10 5.65 8.36 7.63
N ALA A 11 6.79 8.28 8.32
CA ALA A 11 7.32 7.02 8.89
C ALA A 11 7.42 5.85 7.88
N HIS A 12 7.88 6.12 6.66
CA HIS A 12 8.01 5.14 5.58
C HIS A 12 6.69 4.50 5.12
N SER A 13 5.56 5.14 5.41
CA SER A 13 4.26 4.74 4.85
C SER A 13 4.09 5.28 3.42
N ASP A 14 3.14 4.69 2.70
CA ASP A 14 2.62 5.17 1.44
C ASP A 14 1.21 5.76 1.66
N LEU A 15 0.96 6.96 1.13
CA LEU A 15 -0.39 7.45 0.92
C LEU A 15 -0.89 7.00 -0.45
N ARG A 16 -1.85 6.08 -0.46
CA ARG A 16 -2.47 5.54 -1.69
C ARG A 16 -3.81 6.20 -1.95
N THR A 17 -3.95 6.79 -3.12
CA THR A 17 -5.20 7.40 -3.59
C THR A 17 -5.88 6.47 -4.58
N PHE A 18 -7.12 6.12 -4.30
CA PHE A 18 -7.98 5.29 -5.14
C PHE A 18 -9.11 6.13 -5.70
N GLU A 19 -9.35 6.01 -6.99
CA GLU A 19 -10.39 6.77 -7.67
C GLU A 19 -11.41 5.81 -8.29
N CYS A 20 -12.68 6.17 -8.24
CA CYS A 20 -13.73 5.48 -8.96
C CYS A 20 -14.06 6.26 -10.25
N PRO A 21 -13.70 5.75 -11.43
CA PRO A 21 -13.96 6.45 -12.69
C PRO A 21 -15.46 6.58 -13.03
N LYS A 22 -16.33 5.88 -12.29
CA LYS A 22 -17.79 5.88 -12.53
C LYS A 22 -18.55 6.93 -11.71
N CYS A 23 -18.02 7.34 -10.56
CA CYS A 23 -18.74 8.20 -9.62
C CYS A 23 -17.87 9.27 -8.96
N GLU A 24 -16.66 9.50 -9.47
CA GLU A 24 -15.71 10.52 -9.00
C GLU A 24 -15.33 10.40 -7.51
N HIS A 25 -15.61 9.25 -6.90
CA HIS A 25 -15.27 9.01 -5.52
C HIS A 25 -13.77 8.78 -5.36
N ILE A 26 -13.16 9.51 -4.42
CA ILE A 26 -11.74 9.42 -4.08
C ILE A 26 -11.61 8.87 -2.66
N GLU A 27 -10.92 7.74 -2.52
CA GLU A 27 -10.57 7.15 -1.23
C GLU A 27 -9.04 7.23 -1.04
N LYS A 28 -8.60 7.70 0.13
CA LYS A 28 -7.18 7.77 0.48
C LYS A 28 -6.89 6.82 1.64
N LYS A 29 -5.83 6.03 1.51
CA LYS A 29 -5.38 5.08 2.54
C LYS A 29 -3.91 5.28 2.84
N LEU A 30 -3.58 5.41 4.12
CA LEU A 30 -2.20 5.32 4.58
C LEU A 30 -1.86 3.84 4.75
N VAL A 31 -0.81 3.38 4.09
CA VAL A 31 -0.35 1.99 4.13
C VAL A 31 1.06 1.99 4.68
N GLU A 32 1.26 1.35 5.83
CA GLU A 32 2.59 1.17 6.42
C GLU A 32 3.47 0.28 5.54
N ASP A 33 4.79 0.42 5.69
CA ASP A 33 5.75 -0.44 5.01
C ASP A 33 5.42 -1.93 5.31
N PRO A 34 5.22 -2.78 4.28
CA PRO A 34 5.03 -4.22 4.46
C PRO A 34 6.14 -4.90 5.28
N MET A 35 7.34 -4.31 5.34
CA MET A 35 8.46 -4.75 6.17
C MET A 35 8.28 -4.43 7.65
N THR A 36 7.50 -3.40 8.01
CA THR A 36 7.23 -2.98 9.39
C THR A 36 5.85 -3.40 9.90
N SER A 37 4.91 -3.72 9.00
CA SER A 37 3.55 -4.11 9.37
C SER A 37 3.52 -5.44 10.17
N ALA A 38 2.83 -5.45 11.31
CA ALA A 38 2.74 -6.58 12.24
C ALA A 38 2.04 -7.85 11.68
N LYS A 39 1.59 -7.82 10.42
CA LYS A 39 0.97 -8.96 9.73
C LYS A 39 1.65 -9.20 8.39
N PRO A 40 2.80 -9.88 8.39
CA PRO A 40 3.54 -10.11 7.18
C PRO A 40 3.00 -11.36 6.50
N GLY A 41 1.82 -11.24 5.87
CA GLY A 41 1.26 -12.33 5.05
C GLY A 41 2.23 -12.80 3.96
N TRP A 42 3.15 -11.93 3.53
CA TRP A 42 4.21 -12.24 2.57
C TRP A 42 5.42 -12.96 3.19
N GLN A 43 5.72 -12.82 4.50
CA GLN A 43 6.78 -13.61 5.15
C GLN A 43 6.40 -15.11 5.19
N ASN A 44 5.11 -15.43 5.18
CA ASN A 44 4.63 -16.82 5.04
C ASN A 44 4.71 -17.36 3.60
N SER A 45 5.09 -16.55 2.60
CA SER A 45 5.22 -17.02 1.22
C SER A 45 6.49 -17.85 0.98
N GLY A 46 7.38 -17.96 1.97
CA GLY A 46 8.64 -18.71 1.85
C GLY A 46 9.66 -18.09 0.88
N LEU A 47 9.35 -16.92 0.30
CA LEU A 47 10.25 -16.20 -0.59
C LEU A 47 11.40 -15.60 0.23
N ARG A 48 12.65 -15.91 -0.17
CA ARG A 48 13.88 -15.37 0.41
C ARG A 48 14.43 -14.28 -0.49
N ALA A 49 15.12 -13.30 0.10
CA ALA A 49 15.85 -12.30 -0.67
C ALA A 49 16.92 -12.98 -1.56
N PRO A 50 17.11 -12.54 -2.81
CA PRO A 50 18.22 -13.01 -3.63
C PRO A 50 19.54 -12.59 -2.98
N GLY A 51 20.46 -13.54 -2.86
CA GLY A 51 21.80 -13.33 -2.33
C GLY A 51 22.76 -12.74 -3.35
#